data_AF-V9H1C1-F1
#
_entry.id   AF-V9H1C1-F1
#
_cell.length_a   1.000
_cell.length_b   1.000
_cell.length_c   1.000
_cell.angle_alpha   90.00
_cell.angle_beta   90.00
_cell.angle_gamma   90.00
#
_symmetry.space_group_name_H-M   'P 1'
#
loop_
_entity.id
_entity.type
_entity.pdbx_description
1 polymer ?
#
loop_
_entity_poly.entity_id
_entity_poly.type
_entity_poly.pdbx_seq_one_letter_code
_entity_poly.pdbx_strand_id
1 'polypeptide(L)' 'PNSMVVEHPEFLKAGKEPGLQIWRVEKFDLVPVPTNLYGDFFTGDAYVILKTVQLRNGNLQYDLHYWLG' A
#
# COMPACT_ATOMS: atom_id res chain seq x y z
N PRO A 1 18.33 13.70 -16.75
CA PRO A 1 18.38 12.52 -15.84
C PRO A 1 17.07 11.74 -15.95
N ASN A 2 17.09 10.62 -16.66
CA ASN A 2 15.93 9.73 -16.74
C ASN A 2 15.69 9.15 -15.34
N SER A 3 14.62 9.60 -14.69
CA SER A 3 14.18 9.02 -13.42
C SER A 3 13.82 7.56 -13.68
N MET A 4 14.65 6.62 -13.20
CA MET A 4 14.32 5.21 -13.24
C MET A 4 13.20 4.96 -12.23
N VAL A 5 11.95 5.00 -12.70
CA VAL A 5 10.80 4.61 -11.91
C VAL A 5 10.82 3.10 -11.78
N VAL A 6 10.81 2.60 -10.56
CA VAL A 6 10.70 1.16 -10.30
C VAL A 6 9.26 0.73 -10.58
N GLU A 7 9.09 -0.29 -11.42
CA GLU A 7 7.77 -0.82 -11.77
C GLU A 7 7.44 -2.08 -10.95
N HIS A 8 6.19 -2.17 -10.49
CA HIS A 8 5.63 -3.33 -9.82
C HIS A 8 4.13 -3.40 -10.14
N PRO A 9 3.51 -4.60 -10.34
CA PRO A 9 2.09 -4.72 -10.66
C PRO A 9 1.18 -4.02 -9.63
N GLU A 10 1.55 -4.06 -8.35
CA GLU A 10 0.80 -3.38 -7.29
C GLU A 10 1.03 -1.87 -7.26
N PHE A 11 2.17 -1.35 -7.75
CA PHE A 11 2.40 0.09 -7.84
C PHE A 11 1.50 0.74 -8.89
N LEU A 12 1.14 0.00 -9.95
CA LEU A 12 0.16 0.45 -10.94
C LEU A 12 -1.26 0.57 -10.37
N LYS A 13 -1.53 -0.03 -9.20
CA LYS A 13 -2.84 0.01 -8.52
C LYS A 13 -2.83 0.93 -7.28
N ALA A 14 -1.66 1.21 -6.72
CA ALA A 14 -1.50 2.00 -5.52
C ALA A 14 -2.03 3.44 -5.71
N GLY A 15 -2.86 3.90 -4.78
CA GLY A 15 -3.25 5.31 -4.67
C GLY A 15 -4.16 5.83 -5.78
N LYS A 16 -4.77 4.98 -6.60
CA LYS A 16 -5.65 5.42 -7.70
C LYS A 16 -6.99 6.01 -7.23
N GLU A 17 -7.46 5.60 -6.07
CA GLU A 17 -8.71 6.06 -5.48
C GLU A 17 -8.59 6.24 -3.96
N PRO A 18 -9.41 7.11 -3.35
CA PRO A 18 -9.48 7.23 -1.89
C PRO A 18 -9.84 5.89 -1.25
N GLY A 19 -9.06 5.46 -0.27
CA GLY A 19 -9.21 4.13 0.31
C GLY A 19 -8.01 3.69 1.12
N LEU A 20 -8.07 2.47 1.63
CA LEU A 20 -6.98 1.81 2.34
C LEU A 20 -6.51 0.62 1.51
N GLN A 21 -5.21 0.53 1.27
CA GLN A 21 -4.57 -0.62 0.62
C GLN A 21 -3.53 -1.19 1.57
N ILE A 22 -3.59 -2.50 1.81
CA ILE A 22 -2.67 -3.22 2.67
C ILE A 22 -2.04 -4.34 1.87
N TRP A 23 -0.71 -4.40 1.89
CA TRP A 23 0.06 -5.49 1.32
C TRP A 23 0.91 -6.14 2.40
N ARG A 24 1.06 -7.45 2.29
CA ARG A 24 1.99 -8.25 3.09
C ARG A 24 3.22 -8.55 2.26
N VAL A 25 4.39 -8.54 2.91
CA VAL A 25 5.62 -9.01 2.29
C VAL A 25 5.65 -10.53 2.35
N GLU A 26 5.59 -11.19 1.20
CA GLU A 26 5.66 -12.64 1.09
C GLU A 26 6.78 -13.01 0.12
N LYS A 27 7.82 -13.70 0.61
CA LYS A 27 8.95 -14.18 -0.21
C LYS A 27 9.57 -13.07 -1.10
N PHE A 28 9.82 -11.90 -0.52
CA PHE A 28 10.32 -10.70 -1.19
C PHE A 28 9.39 -10.07 -2.23
N ASP A 29 8.11 -10.43 -2.23
CA ASP A 29 7.08 -9.85 -3.09
C ASP A 29 6.00 -9.13 -2.27
N LEU A 30 5.29 -8.20 -2.91
CA LEU A 30 4.28 -7.35 -2.29
C LEU A 30 2.88 -7.90 -2.64
N VAL A 31 2.30 -8.69 -1.74
CA VAL A 31 1.05 -9.42 -1.98
C VAL A 31 -0.13 -8.68 -1.33
N PRO A 32 -1.24 -8.41 -2.06
CA PRO A 32 -2.39 -7.71 -1.49
C PRO A 32 -3.08 -8.57 -0.43
N VAL A 33 -3.37 -7.96 0.72
CA VAL A 33 -4.15 -8.62 1.77
C VAL A 33 -5.62 -8.64 1.35
N PRO A 34 -6.34 -9.77 1.50
CA PRO A 34 -7.79 -9.79 1.30
C PRO A 34 -8.49 -8.75 2.18
N THR A 35 -9.40 -7.97 1.61
CA THR A 35 -10.03 -6.83 2.32
C THR A 35 -10.83 -7.25 3.56
N ASN A 36 -11.32 -8.48 3.59
CA ASN A 36 -12.00 -9.06 4.76
C ASN A 36 -11.06 -9.37 5.94
N LEU A 37 -9.75 -9.30 5.75
CA LEU A 37 -8.72 -9.50 6.78
C LEU A 37 -8.03 -8.18 7.18
N TYR A 38 -8.51 -7.04 6.69
CA TYR A 38 -7.94 -5.74 7.07
C TYR A 38 -8.10 -5.49 8.57
N GLY A 39 -6.99 -5.23 9.24
CA GLY A 39 -6.94 -5.01 10.68
C GLY A 39 -6.31 -6.18 11.45
N ASP A 40 -6.27 -7.37 10.84
CA ASP A 40 -5.62 -8.54 11.42
C ASP A 40 -4.20 -8.67 10.86
N PHE A 41 -3.20 -8.52 11.73
CA PHE A 41 -1.79 -8.57 11.36
C PHE A 41 -1.09 -9.75 12.05
N PHE A 42 -0.42 -10.59 11.27
CA PHE A 42 0.43 -11.66 11.80
C PHE A 42 1.72 -11.07 12.37
N THR A 43 2.06 -11.38 13.63
CA THR A 43 3.27 -10.91 14.33
C THR A 43 4.58 -11.46 13.76
N GLY A 44 4.55 -12.46 12.87
CA GLY A 44 5.74 -12.96 12.19
C GLY A 44 6.05 -12.24 10.87
N ASP A 45 5.16 -11.35 10.43
CA ASP A 45 5.16 -10.80 9.08
C ASP A 45 5.40 -9.28 9.08
N ALA A 46 5.72 -8.74 7.91
CA ALA A 46 5.83 -7.30 7.66
C ALA A 46 4.80 -6.85 6.63
N TYR A 47 4.28 -5.64 6.80
CA TYR A 47 3.21 -5.09 5.97
C TYR A 47 3.53 -3.67 5.52
N VAL A 48 3.00 -3.31 4.35
CA VAL A 48 2.98 -1.95 3.81
C VAL A 48 1.53 -1.52 3.70
N ILE A 49 1.21 -0.33 4.21
CA ILE A 49 -0.14 0.21 4.25
C ILE A 49 -0.13 1.58 3.58
N LEU A 50 -0.98 1.76 2.58
CA LEU A 50 -1.21 3.05 1.93
C LEU A 50 -2.63 3.52 2.24
N LYS A 51 -2.75 4.68 2.88
CA LYS A 51 -4.01 5.40 3.02
C LYS A 51 -4.05 6.55 2.03
N THR A 52 -5.06 6.53 1.17
CA THR A 52 -5.33 7.58 0.19
C THR A 52 -6.57 8.37 0.61
N VAL A 53 -6.46 9.70 0.64
CA VAL A 53 -7.56 10.61 1.04
C VAL A 53 -7.77 11.67 -0.04
N GLN A 54 -9.02 11.88 -0.46
CA GLN A 54 -9.39 12.97 -1.35
C GLN A 54 -9.34 14.30 -0.59
N LEU A 55 -8.45 15.21 -0.99
CA LEU A 55 -8.38 16.56 -0.47
C LEU A 55 -9.46 17.44 -1.11
N ARG A 56 -9.86 18.50 -0.38
CA ARG A 56 -10.86 19.48 -0.84
C ARG A 56 -10.46 20.21 -2.13
N ASN A 57 -9.17 20.28 -2.43
CA ASN A 57 -8.64 20.91 -3.64
C ASN A 57 -8.63 19.99 -4.87
N GLY A 58 -9.18 18.77 -4.77
CA GLY A 58 -9.19 17.79 -5.85
C GLY A 58 -7.96 16.88 -5.92
N ASN A 59 -6.89 17.16 -5.16
CA ASN A 59 -5.71 16.29 -5.12
C ASN A 59 -5.91 15.10 -4.16
N LEU A 60 -5.09 14.07 -4.32
CA LEU A 60 -5.00 12.95 -3.39
C LEU A 60 -3.85 13.17 -2.40
N GLN A 61 -4.12 12.97 -1.11
CA GLN A 61 -3.11 12.84 -0.06
C GLN A 61 -2.80 11.36 0.16
N TYR A 62 -1.53 11.06 0.37
CA TYR A 62 -1.03 9.70 0.61
C TYR A 62 -0.28 9.65 1.94
N ASP A 63 -0.71 8.76 2.82
CA ASP A 63 0.00 8.40 4.05
C ASP A 63 0.45 6.94 3.92
N LEU A 64 1.78 6.73 3.89
CA LEU A 64 2.40 5.41 3.74
C LEU A 64 3.00 4.96 5.07
N HIS A 65 2.62 3.77 5.51
CA HIS A 65 3.10 3.16 6.75
C HIS A 65 3.70 1.79 6.44
N TYR A 66 4.73 1.41 7.20
CA TYR A 66 5.16 0.02 7.28
C TYR A 66 4.97 -0.47 8.71
N TRP A 67 4.51 -1.71 8.85
CA TRP A 67 4.28 -2.37 10.13
C TRP A 67 5.17 -3.61 10.22
N LEU A 68 5.83 -3.78 11.37
CA LEU A 68 6.70 -4.91 11.68
C LEU A 68 6.12 -5.62 12.90
N GLY A 69 5.92 -6.93 12.76
CA GLY A 69 5.41 -7.80 13.82
C GLY A 69 6.41 -8.13 14.90
#